data_AF-A0A6N3ERV2-F1
#
_entry.id   AF-A0A6N3ERV2-F1
#
_cell.length_a   1.000
_cell.length_b   1.000
_cell.length_c   1.000
_cell.angle_alpha   90.00
_cell.angle_beta   90.00
_cell.angle_gamma   90.00
#
_symmetry.space_group_name_H-M   'P 1'
#
loop_
_entity.id
_entity.type
_entity.pdbx_description
1 polymer ?
#
loop_
_entity_poly.entity_id
_entity_poly.type
_entity_poly.pdbx_seq_one_letter_code
_entity_poly.pdbx_strand_id
1 'polypeptide(L)'
;MGFKDKVSKYFTDAYMQKYGDRMTSTAGTVLSVKIEEKNILGIFRKLNAIILLKPDAGKGVVKTQYKVRKWFKKPAFIDVKQGHKVIIMGIEGEKGKADSEIITISNILNLTTKKDLHPFDHSQIKKARQQATKMRTR
;
A
#
# COMPACT_ATOMS: atom_id res chain seq x y z
N MET A 1 12.00 26.80 4.32
CA MET A 1 11.81 25.43 3.79
C MET A 1 13.15 24.76 3.70
N GLY A 2 13.38 23.71 4.51
CA GLY A 2 14.69 23.09 4.62
C GLY A 2 15.06 22.31 3.36
N PHE A 3 16.35 22.06 3.16
CA PHE A 3 16.88 21.26 2.04
C PHE A 3 16.20 19.88 1.94
N LYS A 4 15.85 19.29 3.10
CA LYS A 4 15.09 18.02 3.20
C LYS A 4 13.66 18.11 2.62
N ASP A 5 12.99 19.25 2.77
CA ASP A 5 11.61 19.44 2.27
C ASP A 5 11.60 19.55 0.75
N LYS A 6 12.59 20.25 0.16
CA LYS A 6 12.71 20.38 -1.30
C LYS A 6 13.01 19.03 -1.97
N VAL A 7 13.91 18.25 -1.36
CA VAL A 7 14.27 16.91 -1.87
C VAL A 7 13.09 15.95 -1.74
N SER A 8 12.38 15.96 -0.61
CA SER A 8 11.19 15.10 -0.40
C SER A 8 10.06 15.44 -1.35
N LYS A 9 9.78 16.73 -1.60
CA LYS A 9 8.81 17.16 -2.61
C LYS A 9 9.20 16.69 -4.01
N TYR A 10 10.44 16.91 -4.42
CA TYR A 10 10.89 16.50 -5.75
C TYR A 10 10.75 14.99 -5.99
N PHE A 11 11.08 14.16 -4.98
CA PHE A 11 10.86 12.72 -5.06
C PHE A 11 9.38 12.34 -5.08
N THR A 12 8.55 13.04 -4.31
CA THR A 12 7.10 12.80 -4.27
C THR A 12 6.45 13.20 -5.59
N ASP A 13 6.80 14.36 -6.13
CA ASP A 13 6.28 14.90 -7.39
C ASP A 13 6.73 14.04 -8.58
N ALA A 14 8.00 13.61 -8.62
CA ALA A 14 8.48 12.68 -9.65
C ALA A 14 7.82 11.29 -9.54
N TYR A 15 7.48 10.83 -8.33
CA TYR A 15 6.75 9.58 -8.12
C TYR A 15 5.29 9.69 -8.56
N MET A 16 4.63 10.80 -8.22
CA MET A 16 3.27 11.10 -8.67
C MET A 16 3.20 11.31 -10.18
N GLN A 17 4.21 11.92 -10.80
CA GLN A 17 4.27 12.11 -12.24
C GLN A 17 4.50 10.81 -13.01
N LYS A 18 5.26 9.85 -12.44
CA LYS A 18 5.53 8.55 -13.08
C LYS A 18 4.44 7.51 -12.85
N TYR A 19 3.79 7.55 -11.70
CA TYR A 19 2.87 6.49 -11.27
C TYR A 19 1.46 6.98 -10.96
N GLY A 20 1.18 8.28 -11.07
CA GLY A 20 -0.12 8.88 -10.75
C GLY A 20 -1.28 8.25 -11.51
N ASP A 21 -1.13 8.05 -12.81
CA ASP A 21 -2.17 7.41 -13.66
C ASP A 21 -2.43 5.93 -13.32
N ARG A 22 -1.50 5.29 -12.59
CA ARG A 22 -1.58 3.88 -12.19
C ARG A 22 -1.75 3.73 -10.68
N MET A 23 -1.85 4.83 -9.95
CA MET A 23 -2.00 4.80 -8.50
C MET A 23 -3.45 4.45 -8.20
N THR A 24 -3.64 3.33 -7.52
CA THR A 24 -4.96 2.79 -7.21
C THR A 24 -5.09 2.54 -5.72
N SER A 25 -6.32 2.65 -5.22
CA SER A 25 -6.67 2.33 -3.85
C SER A 25 -7.87 1.38 -3.87
N THR A 26 -7.71 0.22 -3.25
CA THR A 26 -8.77 -0.78 -3.18
C THR A 26 -9.04 -1.13 -1.72
N ALA A 27 -10.29 -1.00 -1.31
CA ALA A 27 -10.77 -1.43 -0.01
C ALA A 27 -11.50 -2.77 -0.15
N GLY A 28 -11.28 -3.68 0.80
CA GLY A 28 -11.96 -4.97 0.77
C GLY A 28 -11.57 -5.92 1.87
N THR A 29 -12.09 -7.14 1.76
CA THR A 29 -11.84 -8.23 2.69
C THR A 29 -10.76 -9.17 2.15
N VAL A 30 -9.81 -9.54 3.00
CA VAL A 30 -8.72 -10.47 2.66
C VAL A 30 -9.25 -11.89 2.55
N LEU A 31 -9.06 -12.51 1.40
CA LEU A 31 -9.41 -13.92 1.16
C LEU A 31 -8.27 -14.86 1.49
N SER A 32 -7.04 -14.49 1.10
CA SER A 32 -5.86 -15.32 1.32
C SER A 32 -4.60 -14.45 1.39
N VAL A 33 -3.65 -14.89 2.21
CA VAL A 33 -2.38 -14.22 2.44
C VAL A 33 -1.28 -15.26 2.33
N LYS A 34 -0.32 -15.02 1.43
CA LYS A 34 0.89 -15.82 1.31
C LYS A 34 2.09 -14.91 1.53
N ILE A 35 2.85 -15.15 2.59
CA ILE A 35 4.06 -14.38 2.91
C ILE A 35 5.26 -15.30 2.70
N GLU A 36 6.20 -14.86 1.87
CA GLU A 36 7.44 -15.54 1.58
C GLU A 36 8.61 -14.64 2.00
N GLU A 37 9.36 -15.09 3.02
CA GLU A 37 10.62 -14.47 3.42
C GLU A 37 11.78 -15.27 2.82
N LYS A 38 12.65 -14.61 2.06
CA LYS A 38 13.90 -15.19 1.56
C LYS A 38 15.09 -14.48 2.17
N ASN A 39 16.00 -15.25 2.75
CA ASN A 39 17.27 -14.78 3.25
C ASN A 39 18.38 -15.30 2.33
N ILE A 40 19.15 -14.40 1.72
CA ILE A 40 20.28 -14.74 0.86
C ILE A 40 21.55 -14.24 1.55
N LEU A 41 22.43 -15.18 1.90
CA LEU A 41 23.76 -14.93 2.49
C LEU A 41 23.72 -14.09 3.80
N GLY A 42 22.60 -14.06 4.53
CA GLY A 42 22.44 -13.31 5.79
C GLY A 42 22.32 -11.79 5.62
N ILE A 43 22.66 -11.26 4.45
CA ILE A 43 22.81 -9.83 4.17
C ILE A 43 21.63 -9.29 3.34
N PHE A 44 21.13 -10.08 2.39
CA PHE A 44 20.01 -9.69 1.54
C PHE A 44 18.73 -10.37 2.02
N ARG A 45 17.85 -9.56 2.62
CA ARG A 45 16.54 -10.01 3.06
C ARG A 45 15.48 -9.51 2.08
N LYS A 46 14.76 -10.45 1.48
CA LYS A 46 13.64 -10.17 0.57
C LYS A 46 12.36 -10.67 1.24
N LEU A 47 11.32 -9.84 1.20
CA LEU A 47 9.98 -10.23 1.64
C LEU A 47 9.02 -9.99 0.48
N ASN A 48 8.34 -11.06 0.10
CA ASN A 48 7.28 -11.04 -0.89
C ASN A 48 5.98 -11.45 -0.20
N ALA A 49 4.98 -10.58 -0.16
CA ALA A 49 3.65 -10.94 0.29
C ALA A 49 2.67 -10.87 -0.88
N ILE A 50 1.87 -11.91 -1.07
CA ILE A 50 0.78 -11.94 -2.04
C ILE A 50 -0.52 -11.98 -1.24
N ILE A 51 -1.41 -11.04 -1.52
CA ILE A 51 -2.71 -10.94 -0.87
C ILE A 51 -3.78 -10.99 -1.96
N LEU A 52 -4.74 -11.90 -1.79
CA LEU A 52 -5.96 -11.95 -2.58
C LEU A 52 -7.05 -11.20 -1.83
N LEU A 53 -7.62 -10.19 -2.48
CA LEU A 53 -8.61 -9.31 -1.89
C LEU A 53 -9.94 -9.47 -2.61
N LYS A 54 -11.03 -9.54 -1.85
CA LYS A 54 -12.37 -9.29 -2.36
C LYS A 54 -12.72 -7.81 -2.12
N PRO A 55 -12.76 -6.96 -3.16
CA PRO A 55 -13.09 -5.56 -3.04
C PRO A 55 -14.55 -5.38 -2.61
N ASP A 56 -14.83 -4.34 -1.83
CA ASP A 56 -16.21 -4.06 -1.40
C ASP A 56 -17.08 -3.54 -2.55
N ALA A 57 -16.47 -2.86 -3.53
CA ALA A 57 -17.17 -2.25 -4.67
C ALA A 57 -17.43 -3.20 -5.85
N GLY A 58 -16.92 -4.44 -5.82
CA GLY A 58 -16.97 -5.35 -6.98
C GLY A 58 -17.02 -6.83 -6.62
N LYS A 59 -17.35 -7.68 -7.61
CA LYS A 59 -17.42 -9.14 -7.43
C LYS A 59 -16.10 -9.86 -7.74
N GLY A 60 -15.19 -9.21 -8.46
CA GLY A 60 -13.91 -9.79 -8.89
C GLY A 60 -12.89 -9.89 -7.76
N VAL A 61 -11.99 -10.87 -7.81
CA VAL A 61 -10.88 -10.98 -6.85
C VAL A 61 -9.68 -10.20 -7.37
N VAL A 62 -9.12 -9.35 -6.53
CA VAL A 62 -7.96 -8.52 -6.86
C VAL A 62 -6.71 -9.17 -6.28
N LYS A 63 -5.71 -9.42 -7.13
CA LYS A 63 -4.41 -9.93 -6.72
C LYS A 63 -3.47 -8.77 -6.44
N THR A 64 -2.92 -8.75 -5.24
CA THR A 64 -2.01 -7.70 -4.81
C THR A 64 -0.69 -8.30 -4.34
N GLN A 65 0.40 -7.58 -4.55
CA GLN A 65 1.73 -8.06 -4.23
C GLN A 65 2.57 -6.97 -3.56
N TYR A 66 3.18 -7.29 -2.42
CA TYR A 66 4.19 -6.48 -1.77
C TYR A 66 5.55 -7.11 -2.01
N LYS A 67 6.49 -6.34 -2.57
CA LYS A 67 7.89 -6.74 -2.75
C LYS A 67 8.78 -5.72 -2.03
N VAL A 68 9.51 -6.17 -1.02
CA VAL A 68 10.51 -5.32 -0.35
C VAL A 68 11.84 -6.04 -0.25
N ARG A 69 12.92 -5.31 -0.55
CA ARG A 69 14.30 -5.76 -0.36
C ARG A 69 14.95 -4.80 0.63
N LYS A 70 15.45 -5.34 1.74
CA LYS A 70 16.25 -4.59 2.70
C LYS A 70 17.64 -5.20 2.82
N TRP A 71 18.60 -4.31 3.04
CA TRP A 71 19.96 -4.66 3.38
C TRP A 71 20.10 -4.67 4.91
N PHE A 72 20.64 -5.76 5.46
CA PHE A 72 20.83 -6.04 6.90
C PHE A 72 19.56 -6.10 7.79
N LYS A 73 18.63 -5.15 7.69
CA LYS A 73 17.44 -5.10 8.55
C LYS A 73 16.37 -6.10 8.09
N LYS A 74 15.75 -6.82 9.02
CA LYS A 74 14.59 -7.67 8.71
C LYS A 74 13.45 -6.79 8.20
N PRO A 75 12.91 -7.04 6.99
CA PRO A 75 11.66 -6.39 6.58
C PRO A 75 10.55 -6.89 7.51
N ALA A 76 9.86 -5.96 8.17
CA ALA A 76 8.65 -6.26 8.92
C ALA A 76 7.46 -6.10 7.98
N PHE A 77 6.52 -7.04 8.06
CA PHE A 77 5.22 -6.93 7.41
C PHE A 77 4.13 -6.88 8.47
N ILE A 78 3.04 -6.18 8.19
CA ILE A 78 1.90 -6.08 9.10
C ILE A 78 1.22 -7.45 9.23
N ASP A 79 0.64 -7.73 10.40
CA ASP A 79 -0.20 -8.92 10.60
C ASP A 79 -1.52 -8.76 9.83
N VAL A 80 -1.63 -9.48 8.71
CA VAL A 80 -2.82 -9.53 7.86
C VAL A 80 -3.25 -10.99 7.77
N LYS A 81 -4.50 -11.25 8.16
CA LYS A 81 -5.10 -12.58 8.16
C LYS A 81 -6.33 -12.59 7.27
N GLN A 82 -6.76 -13.79 6.89
CA GLN A 82 -8.03 -13.99 6.21
C GLN A 82 -9.17 -13.38 7.02
N GLY A 83 -10.11 -12.72 6.34
CA GLY A 83 -11.25 -12.03 6.96
C GLY A 83 -10.96 -10.61 7.46
N HIS A 84 -9.70 -10.16 7.49
CA HIS A 84 -9.40 -8.77 7.82
C HIS A 84 -9.93 -7.82 6.74
N LYS A 85 -10.46 -6.66 7.17
CA LYS A 85 -10.79 -5.56 6.28
C LYS A 85 -9.57 -4.67 6.12
N VAL A 86 -9.13 -4.47 4.88
CA VAL A 86 -7.92 -3.71 4.57
C VAL A 86 -8.19 -2.70 3.46
N ILE A 87 -7.44 -1.60 3.50
CA ILE A 87 -7.33 -0.65 2.39
C ILE A 87 -5.90 -0.78 1.86
N ILE A 88 -5.78 -1.18 0.61
CA ILE A 88 -4.51 -1.33 -0.09
C ILE A 88 -4.35 -0.14 -1.01
N MET A 89 -3.24 0.58 -0.86
CA MET A 89 -2.81 1.62 -1.78
C MET A 89 -1.59 1.12 -2.52
N GLY A 90 -1.63 1.21 -3.84
CA GLY A 90 -0.58 0.65 -4.68
C GLY A 90 -0.58 1.19 -6.09
N ILE A 91 0.23 0.55 -6.91
CA ILE A 91 0.38 0.90 -8.32
C ILE A 91 -0.02 -0.32 -9.14
N GLU A 92 -0.94 -0.15 -10.09
CA GLU A 92 -1.32 -1.20 -11.03
C GLU A 92 -0.15 -1.56 -11.95
N GLY A 93 -0.13 -2.78 -12.46
CA GLY A 93 0.86 -3.21 -13.43
C GLY A 93 0.81 -2.41 -14.74
N GLU A 94 1.87 -2.55 -15.54
CA GLU A 94 1.97 -1.84 -16.81
C GLU A 94 1.09 -2.57 -17.83
N LYS A 95 0.19 -1.87 -18.51
CA LYS A 95 -0.70 -2.48 -19.52
C LYS A 95 0.16 -3.20 -20.58
N GLY A 96 -0.17 -4.46 -20.85
CA GLY A 96 0.54 -5.30 -21.83
C GLY A 96 1.67 -6.16 -21.26
N LYS A 97 2.01 -6.04 -19.97
CA LYS A 97 2.92 -6.98 -19.28
C LYS A 97 2.13 -8.03 -18.50
N ALA A 98 2.73 -9.18 -18.23
CA ALA A 98 2.09 -10.30 -17.52
C ALA A 98 1.59 -9.92 -16.11
N ASP A 99 2.16 -8.88 -15.51
CA ASP A 99 1.77 -8.38 -14.18
C ASP A 99 0.75 -7.22 -14.25
N SER A 100 0.14 -6.93 -15.40
CA SER A 100 -0.78 -5.79 -15.59
C SER A 100 -1.95 -5.77 -14.60
N GLU A 101 -2.46 -6.95 -14.23
CA GLU A 101 -3.59 -7.13 -13.32
C GLU A 101 -3.16 -7.16 -11.83
N ILE A 102 -1.86 -7.13 -11.54
CA ILE A 102 -1.34 -7.23 -10.19
C ILE A 102 -1.07 -5.83 -9.64
N ILE A 103 -1.71 -5.51 -8.52
CA ILE A 103 -1.45 -4.24 -7.81
C ILE A 103 -0.22 -4.42 -6.93
N THR A 104 0.82 -3.64 -7.21
CA THR A 104 2.02 -3.58 -6.35
C THR A 104 1.74 -2.67 -5.16
N ILE A 105 1.76 -3.27 -3.97
CA ILE A 105 1.41 -2.61 -2.71
C ILE A 105 2.49 -1.59 -2.34
N SER A 106 2.08 -0.34 -2.13
CA SER A 106 2.91 0.71 -1.53
C SER A 106 2.61 0.88 -0.04
N ASN A 107 1.34 0.85 0.34
CA ASN A 107 0.92 0.88 1.74
C ASN A 107 -0.33 0.02 1.97
N ILE A 108 -0.48 -0.49 3.20
CA ILE A 108 -1.65 -1.25 3.65
C ILE A 108 -2.10 -0.66 4.99
N LEU A 109 -3.38 -0.31 5.06
CA LEU A 109 -4.09 0.02 6.29
C LEU A 109 -5.00 -1.15 6.64
N ASN A 110 -4.76 -1.76 7.80
CA ASN A 110 -5.64 -2.79 8.34
C ASN A 110 -6.69 -2.13 9.24
N LEU A 111 -7.95 -2.15 8.80
CA LEU A 111 -9.07 -1.55 9.52
C LEU A 111 -9.49 -2.39 10.74
N THR A 112 -9.27 -3.70 10.70
CA THR A 112 -9.59 -4.61 11.80
C THR A 112 -8.62 -4.41 12.97
N THR A 113 -7.31 -4.38 12.71
CA THR A 113 -6.29 -4.24 13.76
C THR A 113 -5.87 -2.80 14.01
N LYS A 114 -6.32 -1.84 13.18
CA LYS A 114 -5.95 -0.42 13.20
C LYS A 114 -4.44 -0.19 13.11
N LYS A 115 -3.74 -1.08 12.40
CA LYS A 115 -2.29 -0.99 12.17
C LYS A 115 -2.04 -0.68 10.70
N ASP A 116 -0.94 0.01 10.44
CA ASP A 116 -0.46 0.31 9.09
C ASP A 116 0.89 -0.34 8.83
N LEU A 117 1.15 -0.65 7.56
CA LEU A 117 2.47 -1.11 7.13
C LEU A 117 3.51 0.01 7.23
N HIS A 118 3.16 1.21 6.75
CA HIS A 118 3.90 2.43 7.01
C HIS A 118 3.03 3.34 7.87
N PRO A 119 3.46 3.68 9.10
CA PRO A 119 2.66 4.50 10.00
C PRO A 119 2.40 5.84 9.33
N PHE A 120 1.13 6.06 8.97
CA PHE A 120 0.68 7.31 8.42
C PHE A 120 0.15 8.16 9.58
N ASP A 121 0.35 9.47 9.52
CA ASP A 121 -0.19 10.36 10.55
C ASP A 121 -1.72 10.49 10.36
N HIS A 122 -2.48 9.65 11.07
CA HIS A 122 -3.96 9.60 11.04
C HIS A 122 -4.61 10.93 11.40
N SER A 123 -3.87 11.85 12.02
CA SER A 123 -4.34 13.20 12.37
C SER A 123 -4.67 14.04 11.12
N GLN A 124 -3.96 13.82 10.01
CA GLN A 124 -4.20 14.55 8.75
C GLN A 124 -5.47 14.08 8.04
N ILE A 125 -5.78 12.78 8.08
CA ILE A 125 -7.00 12.21 7.48
C ILE A 125 -8.25 12.68 8.23
N LYS A 126 -8.19 12.77 9.57
CA LYS A 126 -9.30 13.33 10.37
C LYS A 126 -9.55 14.82 10.06
N LYS A 127 -8.49 15.61 9.90
CA LYS A 127 -8.60 17.04 9.53
C LYS A 127 -9.18 17.22 8.13
N ALA A 128 -8.73 16.42 7.15
CA ALA A 128 -9.24 16.45 5.78
C ALA A 128 -10.74 16.07 5.72
N ARG A 129 -11.16 15.03 6.46
CA ARG A 129 -12.59 14.66 6.58
C ARG A 129 -13.43 15.77 7.21
N GLN A 130 -12.95 16.38 8.29
CA GLN A 130 -13.67 17.49 8.96
C GLN A 130 -13.80 18.73 8.08
N GLN A 131 -12.78 19.05 7.27
CA GLN A 131 -12.85 20.16 6.31
C GLN A 131 -13.84 19.86 5.17
N ALA A 132 -13.83 18.64 4.61
CA ALA A 132 -14.77 18.24 3.58
C ALA A 132 -16.23 18.23 4.06
N THR A 133 -16.48 17.81 5.31
CA THR A 133 -17.83 17.88 5.91
C THR A 133 -18.27 19.34 6.10
N LYS A 134 -17.39 20.22 6.60
CA LYS A 134 -17.69 21.65 6.77
C LYS A 134 -17.97 22.39 5.45
N MET A 135 -17.33 21.99 4.35
CA MET A 135 -17.60 22.56 3.02
C MET A 135 -18.93 22.10 2.42
N ARG A 136 -19.45 20.92 2.79
CA ARG A 136 -20.78 20.43 2.35
C ARG A 136 -21.94 21.06 3.12
N THR A 137 -21.68 21.67 4.27
CA THR A 137 -22.71 22.27 5.14
C THR A 137 -22.78 23.80 5.00
N ARG A 138 -22.07 24.38 4.03
CA ARG A 138 -22.21 25.77 3.59
C ARG A 138 -22.83 25.78 2.21
#